data_AF-A0A7C2Y7B3-F1
#
_entry.id   AF-A0A7C2Y7B3-F1
#
_cell.length_a   1.000
_cell.length_b   1.000
_cell.length_c   1.000
_cell.angle_alpha   90.00
_cell.angle_beta   90.00
_cell.angle_gamma   90.00
#
_symmetry.space_group_name_H-M   'P 1'
#
loop_
_entity.id
_entity.type
_entity.pdbx_description
1 polymer ?
#
loop_
_entity_poly.entity_id
_entity_poly.type
_entity_poly.pdbx_seq_one_letter_code
_entity_poly.pdbx_strand_id
1 'polypeptide(L)'
;AARRREARELAANAPKHASHEPSVEDIRAGREFREKLARALDALPEKLRVVVLLAAIEGHDMRGVARLLEINEGTVKSRLFHARKKLAEMLR
;
A
#
# COMPACT_ATOMS: atom_id res chain seq x y z
N ALA A 1 3.68 31.56 24.48
CA ALA A 1 3.88 30.13 24.16
C ALA A 1 2.55 29.38 24.03
N ALA A 2 1.58 29.57 24.94
CA ALA A 2 0.28 28.86 24.94
C ALA A 2 -0.54 28.96 23.63
N ARG A 3 -0.70 30.18 23.06
CA ARG A 3 -1.48 30.38 21.82
C ARG A 3 -0.99 29.60 20.60
N ARG A 4 0.31 29.29 20.51
CA ARG A 4 0.88 28.47 19.43
C ARG A 4 0.61 26.97 19.62
N ARG A 5 0.42 26.52 20.86
CA ARG A 5 0.10 25.12 21.19
C ARG A 5 -1.37 24.84 20.89
N GLU A 6 -2.23 25.75 21.31
CA GLU A 6 -3.68 25.70 21.12
C GLU A 6 -4.06 25.71 19.63
N ALA A 7 -3.45 26.59 18.82
CA ALA A 7 -3.65 26.60 17.37
C ALA A 7 -3.20 25.30 16.67
N ARG A 8 -2.19 24.62 17.22
CA ARG A 8 -1.68 23.34 16.69
C ARG A 8 -2.59 22.16 17.07
N GLU A 9 -3.22 22.24 18.24
CA GLU A 9 -4.21 21.27 18.74
C GLU A 9 -5.52 21.35 17.95
N LEU A 10 -6.00 22.56 17.65
CA LEU A 10 -7.15 22.80 16.77
C LEU A 10 -6.93 22.29 15.35
N ALA A 11 -5.74 22.49 14.78
CA ALA A 11 -5.40 21.96 13.45
C ALA A 11 -5.24 20.43 13.43
N ALA A 12 -4.89 19.82 14.56
CA ALA A 12 -4.82 18.37 14.70
C ALA A 12 -6.21 17.71 14.81
N ASN A 13 -7.22 18.45 15.28
CA ASN A 13 -8.58 17.98 15.48
C ASN A 13 -9.57 18.41 14.38
N ALA A 14 -9.07 19.00 13.29
CA ALA A 14 -9.88 19.21 12.09
C ALA A 14 -10.24 17.83 11.50
N PRO A 15 -11.52 17.54 11.22
CA PRO A 15 -11.91 16.29 10.57
C PRO A 15 -11.23 16.20 9.20
N LYS A 16 -10.17 15.39 9.10
CA LYS A 16 -9.38 15.22 7.87
C LYS A 16 -10.11 14.41 6.79
N HIS A 17 -11.29 13.92 7.11
CA HIS A 17 -12.20 13.29 6.17
C HIS A 17 -13.58 13.86 6.45
N ALA A 18 -14.04 14.79 5.61
CA ALA A 18 -15.47 14.94 5.45
C ALA A 18 -15.99 13.55 5.11
N SER A 19 -16.86 13.00 5.96
CA SER A 19 -17.48 11.69 5.77
C SER A 19 -18.42 11.77 4.56
N HIS A 20 -17.86 11.71 3.36
CA HIS A 20 -18.62 11.46 2.16
C HIS A 20 -18.92 9.96 2.14
N GLU A 21 -20.20 9.62 2.22
CA GLU A 21 -20.64 8.29 1.85
C GLU A 21 -20.24 8.07 0.39
N PRO A 22 -19.48 7.01 0.07
CA PRO A 22 -19.01 6.77 -1.29
C PRO A 22 -20.22 6.63 -2.22
N SER A 23 -20.21 7.39 -3.31
CA SER A 23 -21.25 7.34 -4.32
C SER A 23 -21.26 5.98 -5.04
N VAL A 24 -22.33 5.69 -5.79
CA VAL A 24 -22.39 4.50 -6.65
C VAL A 24 -21.23 4.47 -7.67
N GLU A 25 -20.83 5.65 -8.16
CA GLU A 25 -19.69 5.81 -9.06
C GLU A 25 -18.37 5.50 -8.36
N ASP A 26 -18.17 5.96 -7.13
CA ASP A 26 -16.98 5.63 -6.32
C ASP A 26 -16.88 4.13 -6.04
N ILE A 27 -17.99 3.49 -5.69
CA ILE A 27 -18.05 2.04 -5.45
C ILE A 27 -17.69 1.27 -6.72
N ARG A 28 -18.18 1.71 -7.88
CA ARG A 28 -17.87 1.10 -9.18
C ARG A 28 -16.40 1.28 -9.53
N ALA A 29 -15.88 2.51 -9.47
CA ALA A 29 -14.47 2.80 -9.71
C ALA A 29 -13.55 1.99 -8.79
N GLY A 30 -13.93 1.85 -7.51
CA GLY A 30 -13.21 1.02 -6.55
C GLY A 30 -13.26 -0.49 -6.87
N ARG A 31 -14.35 -1.01 -7.45
CA ARG A 31 -14.38 -2.40 -7.96
C ARG A 31 -13.46 -2.56 -9.17
N GLU A 32 -13.58 -1.67 -10.17
CA GLU A 32 -12.77 -1.74 -11.38
C GLU A 32 -11.27 -1.64 -11.08
N PHE A 33 -10.89 -0.77 -10.14
CA PHE A 33 -9.51 -0.68 -9.67
C PHE A 33 -9.04 -1.96 -8.97
N ARG A 34 -9.85 -2.53 -8.06
CA ARG A 34 -9.50 -3.78 -7.35
C ARG A 34 -9.30 -4.95 -8.32
N GLU A 35 -10.13 -5.06 -9.35
CA GLU A 35 -9.99 -6.08 -10.38
C GLU A 35 -8.72 -5.89 -11.22
N LYS A 36 -8.40 -4.64 -11.60
CA LYS A 36 -7.14 -4.33 -12.29
C LYS A 36 -5.93 -4.67 -11.42
N LEU A 37 -5.96 -4.30 -10.14
CA LEU A 37 -4.92 -4.61 -9.17
C LEU A 37 -4.73 -6.12 -8.99
N ALA A 38 -5.81 -6.89 -8.87
CA ALA A 38 -5.74 -8.34 -8.75
C ALA A 38 -5.05 -8.97 -9.97
N ARG A 39 -5.46 -8.58 -11.18
CA ARG A 39 -4.82 -9.03 -12.43
C ARG A 39 -3.34 -8.64 -12.51
N ALA A 40 -2.99 -7.42 -12.10
CA ALA A 40 -1.62 -6.94 -12.09
C ALA A 40 -0.75 -7.72 -11.07
N LEU A 41 -1.29 -8.03 -9.89
CA LEU A 41 -0.63 -8.88 -8.91
C LEU A 41 -0.39 -10.28 -9.47
N ASP A 42 -1.36 -10.89 -10.14
CA ASP A 42 -1.22 -12.22 -10.74
C ASP A 42 -0.23 -12.25 -11.92
N ALA A 43 -0.10 -11.15 -12.65
CA ALA A 43 0.89 -11.01 -13.72
C ALA A 43 2.33 -10.76 -13.22
N LEU A 44 2.53 -10.48 -11.93
CA LEU A 44 3.88 -10.32 -11.39
C LEU A 44 4.61 -11.67 -11.38
N PRO A 45 5.93 -11.68 -11.69
CA PRO A 45 6.77 -12.82 -11.40
C PRO A 45 6.61 -13.26 -9.94
N GLU A 46 6.50 -14.56 -9.71
CA GLU A 46 6.16 -15.14 -8.40
C GLU A 46 7.03 -14.59 -7.25
N LYS A 47 8.34 -14.48 -7.49
CA LYS A 47 9.32 -13.94 -6.52
C LYS A 47 9.04 -12.48 -6.12
N LEU A 48 8.41 -11.70 -6.99
CA LEU A 48 7.99 -10.32 -6.72
C LEU A 48 6.60 -10.28 -6.08
N ARG A 49 5.69 -11.12 -6.53
CA ARG A 49 4.33 -11.24 -5.96
C ARG A 49 4.39 -11.62 -4.48
N VAL A 50 5.15 -12.65 -4.14
CA VAL A 50 5.22 -13.18 -2.76
C VAL A 50 5.70 -12.13 -1.76
N VAL A 51 6.71 -11.31 -2.12
CA VAL A 51 7.19 -10.25 -1.20
C VAL A 51 6.17 -9.14 -1.01
N VAL A 52 5.35 -8.84 -2.03
CA VAL A 52 4.27 -7.85 -1.93
C VAL A 52 3.14 -8.37 -1.05
N LEU A 53 2.72 -9.63 -1.22
CA LEU A 53 1.67 -10.23 -0.40
C LEU A 53 2.06 -10.24 1.08
N LEU A 54 3.25 -10.75 1.39
CA LEU A 54 3.74 -10.83 2.77
C LEU A 54 3.88 -9.44 3.42
N ALA A 55 4.41 -8.45 2.68
CA ALA A 55 4.67 -7.12 3.25
C ALA A 55 3.42 -6.23 3.32
N ALA A 56 2.61 -6.21 2.27
CA ALA A 56 1.52 -5.24 2.12
C ALA A 56 0.15 -5.78 2.54
N ILE A 57 -0.07 -7.09 2.45
CA ILE A 57 -1.35 -7.72 2.81
C ILE A 57 -1.25 -8.36 4.20
N GLU A 58 -0.21 -9.15 4.44
CA GLU A 58 -0.03 -9.85 5.71
C GLU A 58 0.68 -8.98 6.77
N GLY A 59 1.23 -7.83 6.37
CA GLY A 59 1.79 -6.84 7.29
C GLY A 59 3.16 -7.20 7.87
N HIS A 60 3.89 -8.14 7.27
CA HIS A 60 5.25 -8.47 7.69
C HIS A 60 6.23 -7.33 7.41
N ASP A 61 7.14 -7.08 8.34
CA ASP A 61 8.27 -6.19 8.12
C ASP A 61 9.33 -6.85 7.21
N MET A 62 10.28 -6.06 6.69
CA MET A 62 11.29 -6.58 5.75
C MET A 62 12.10 -7.74 6.32
N ARG A 63 12.37 -7.70 7.63
CA ARG A 63 13.08 -8.75 8.33
C ARG A 63 12.24 -10.02 8.47
N GLY A 64 10.94 -9.90 8.76
CA GLY A 64 9.99 -11.00 8.78
C GLY A 64 9.89 -11.69 7.44
N VAL A 65 9.74 -10.93 6.36
CA VAL A 65 9.71 -11.46 4.99
C VAL A 65 11.03 -12.16 4.64
N ALA A 66 12.17 -11.58 5.01
CA ALA A 66 13.49 -12.16 4.78
C ALA A 66 13.64 -13.53 5.45
N ARG A 67 13.20 -13.66 6.72
CA ARG A 67 13.20 -14.94 7.43
C ARG A 67 12.25 -15.97 6.82
N LEU A 68 11.02 -15.58 6.49
CA LEU A 68 10.01 -16.48 5.93
C LEU A 68 10.42 -17.06 4.57
N LEU A 69 11.10 -16.25 3.75
CA LEU A 69 11.53 -16.65 2.41
C LEU A 69 12.98 -17.14 2.35
N GLU A 70 13.68 -17.20 3.48
CA GLU A 70 15.10 -17.57 3.58
C GLU A 70 16.01 -16.79 2.60
N ILE A 71 15.80 -15.47 2.53
CA ILE A 71 16.59 -14.54 1.71
C ILE A 71 17.08 -13.36 2.53
N ASN A 72 18.04 -12.60 1.99
CA ASN A 72 18.55 -11.40 2.67
C ASN A 72 17.55 -10.23 2.61
N GLU A 73 17.54 -9.37 3.63
CA GLU A 73 16.70 -8.15 3.67
C GLU A 73 16.94 -7.24 2.45
N GLY A 74 18.19 -7.17 1.96
CA GLY A 74 18.52 -6.45 0.73
C GLY A 74 17.80 -7.00 -0.52
N THR A 75 17.60 -8.32 -0.59
CA THR A 75 16.82 -8.98 -1.64
C THR A 75 15.32 -8.69 -1.51
N VAL A 76 14.80 -8.64 -0.29
CA VAL A 76 13.41 -8.22 -0.04
C VAL A 76 13.20 -6.78 -0.53
N LYS A 77 14.11 -5.87 -0.16
CA LYS A 77 14.06 -4.45 -0.56
C LYS A 77 14.10 -4.30 -2.09
N SER A 78 15.02 -4.98 -2.78
CA SER A 78 15.12 -4.90 -4.24
C SER A 78 13.89 -5.51 -4.93
N ARG A 79 13.39 -6.66 -4.46
CA ARG A 79 12.17 -7.27 -5.01
C ARG A 79 10.95 -6.36 -4.81
N LEU A 80 10.77 -5.75 -3.63
CA LEU A 80 9.68 -4.78 -3.39
C LEU A 80 9.79 -3.54 -4.27
N PHE A 81 11.01 -3.06 -4.54
CA PHE A 81 11.22 -1.95 -5.47
C PHE A 81 10.77 -2.33 -6.89
N HIS A 82 11.23 -3.47 -7.40
CA HIS A 82 10.87 -3.93 -8.74
C HIS A 82 9.39 -4.28 -8.87
N ALA A 83 8.79 -4.88 -7.83
CA ALA A 83 7.37 -5.19 -7.81
C ALA A 83 6.51 -3.91 -7.90
N ARG A 84 6.81 -2.89 -7.09
CA ARG A 84 6.12 -1.60 -7.13
C ARG A 84 6.26 -0.90 -8.48
N LYS A 85 7.46 -0.92 -9.07
CA LYS A 85 7.69 -0.35 -10.41
C LYS A 85 6.82 -1.04 -11.47
N LYS A 86 6.80 -2.37 -11.49
CA LYS A 86 5.99 -3.15 -12.43
C LYS A 86 4.49 -2.94 -12.24
N LEU A 87 4.02 -2.95 -10.99
CA LEU A 87 2.60 -2.67 -10.70
C LEU A 87 2.21 -1.26 -11.16
N ALA A 88 3.06 -0.26 -10.93
CA ALA A 88 2.80 1.10 -11.41
C ALA A 88 2.77 1.18 -12.94
N GLU A 89 3.60 0.40 -13.64
CA GLU A 89 3.56 0.31 -15.12
C GLU A 89 2.28 -0.38 -15.63
N MET A 90 1.79 -1.40 -14.92
CA MET A 90 0.58 -2.17 -15.29
C MET A 90 -0.74 -1.46 -14.95
N LEU A 91 -0.72 -0.53 -13.99
CA LEU A 91 -1.91 0.15 -13.45
C LEU A 91 -2.06 1.61 -13.90
N ARG A 92 -1.11 2.12 -14.69
CA ARG A 92 -1.27 3.37 -15.44
C ARG A 92 -2.39 3.24 -16.46
#